data_AF-A0A1X7T030-F1
#
_entry.id   AF-A0A1X7T030-F1
#
_cell.length_a   1.000
_cell.length_b   1.000
_cell.length_c   1.000
_cell.angle_alpha   90.00
_cell.angle_beta   90.00
_cell.angle_gamma   90.00
#
_symmetry.space_group_name_H-M   'P 1'
#
loop_
_entity.id
_entity.type
_entity.pdbx_description
1 polymer ?
#
loop_
_entity_poly.entity_id
_entity_poly.type
_entity_poly.pdbx_seq_one_letter_code
_entity_poly.pdbx_strand_id
1 'polypeptide(L)' 'MLKETIKNGYYYVAVLISVIGNIYSILNCRRGHIFEECPLAGTSMFVAKAYLPVNKSFGFTSDLRGSTGS' A
#
# COMPACT_ATOMS: atom_id res chain seq x y z
N MET A 1 5.83 6.49 10.40
CA MET A 1 5.32 5.31 11.13
C MET A 1 4.09 4.80 10.38
N LEU A 2 4.20 3.65 9.71
CA LEU A 2 3.10 3.05 8.94
C LEU A 2 2.02 2.59 9.93
N LYS A 3 0.80 3.14 9.84
CA LYS A 3 -0.33 2.71 10.67
C LYS A 3 -1.20 1.77 9.85
N GLU A 4 -0.91 0.48 9.93
CA GLU A 4 -1.72 -0.56 9.30
C GLU A 4 -2.94 -0.82 10.18
N THR A 5 -4.13 -0.65 9.63
CA THR A 5 -5.38 -0.94 10.33
C THR A 5 -6.25 -1.74 9.38
N ILE A 6 -6.42 -3.04 9.68
CA ILE A 6 -7.35 -3.90 8.99
C ILE A 6 -8.75 -3.50 9.44
N LYS A 7 -9.52 -2.84 8.55
CA LYS A 7 -10.95 -2.60 8.73
C LYS A 7 -11.65 -3.17 7.50
N ASN A 8 -12.60 -4.08 7.70
CA ASN A 8 -13.46 -4.62 6.63
C ASN A 8 -12.73 -5.23 5.40
N GLY A 9 -11.49 -5.72 5.56
CA GLY A 9 -10.70 -6.28 4.46
C GLY A 9 -9.86 -5.27 3.66
N TYR A 10 -9.75 -4.03 4.14
CA TYR A 10 -8.98 -2.96 3.50
C TYR A 10 -7.63 -2.70 4.18
N TYR A 11 -6.62 -2.41 3.36
CA TYR A 11 -5.27 -2.01 3.74
C TYR A 11 -5.04 -0.57 3.31
N TYR A 12 -4.62 0.25 4.27
CA TYR A 12 -4.26 1.64 4.05
C TYR A 12 -2.75 1.76 4.06
N VAL A 13 -2.19 2.32 2.99
CA VAL A 13 -0.75 2.46 2.85
C VAL A 13 -0.39 3.87 2.42
N ALA A 14 0.57 4.50 3.10
CA ALA A 14 1.08 5.83 2.76
C ALA A 14 2.48 5.68 2.19
N VAL A 15 2.69 6.21 0.99
CA VAL A 15 3.90 5.99 0.19
C VAL A 15 4.30 7.24 -0.60
N LEU A 16 5.55 7.31 -1.03
CA LEU A 16 6.03 8.37 -1.91
C LEU A 16 5.52 8.16 -3.34
N ILE A 17 5.34 9.24 -4.09
CA ILE A 17 4.93 9.15 -5.51
C ILE A 17 5.93 8.35 -6.36
N SER A 18 7.23 8.44 -6.04
CA SER A 18 8.30 7.75 -6.77
C SER A 18 8.22 6.22 -6.70
N VAL A 19 7.57 5.68 -5.67
CA VAL A 19 7.53 4.24 -5.40
C VAL A 19 6.15 3.62 -5.64
N ILE A 20 5.18 4.40 -6.16
CA ILE A 20 3.80 3.94 -6.34
C ILE A 20 3.70 2.74 -7.29
N GLY A 21 4.52 2.71 -8.35
CA GLY A 21 4.59 1.59 -9.30
C GLY A 21 4.96 0.26 -8.64
N ASN A 22 5.81 0.29 -7.61
CA ASN A 22 6.20 -0.92 -6.89
C ASN A 22 5.03 -1.51 -6.10
N ILE A 23 4.13 -0.67 -5.59
CA ILE A 23 2.94 -1.09 -4.84
C ILE A 23 1.96 -1.80 -5.75
N TYR A 24 1.74 -1.26 -6.96
CA TYR A 24 0.90 -1.90 -7.97
C TYR A 24 1.40 -3.32 -8.28
N SER A 25 2.72 -3.49 -8.42
CA SER A 25 3.33 -4.80 -8.64
C SER A 25 3.05 -5.79 -7.50
N ILE A 26 3.29 -5.37 -6.25
CA ILE A 26 3.06 -6.21 -5.05
C ILE A 26 1.57 -6.56 -4.91
N LEU A 27 0.68 -5.59 -5.09
CA LEU A 27 -0.76 -5.82 -4.99
C LEU A 27 -1.24 -6.77 -6.07
N ASN A 28 -0.78 -6.62 -7.32
CA ASN A 28 -1.13 -7.52 -8.41
C ASN A 28 -0.71 -8.97 -8.10
N CYS A 29 0.51 -9.19 -7.60
CA CYS A 29 0.98 -10.52 -7.17
C CYS A 29 0.12 -11.13 -6.06
N ARG A 30 -0.47 -10.29 -5.20
CA ARG A 30 -1.27 -10.71 -4.04
C ARG A 30 -2.78 -10.67 -4.30
N ARG A 31 -3.21 -10.44 -5.56
CA ARG A 31 -4.62 -10.26 -5.96
C ARG A 31 -5.32 -9.14 -5.19
N GLY A 32 -4.57 -8.12 -4.81
CA GLY A 32 -5.08 -6.89 -4.22
C GLY A 32 -5.46 -5.88 -5.29
N HIS A 33 -6.38 -4.98 -4.96
CA HIS A 33 -6.87 -3.95 -5.88
C HIS A 33 -6.89 -2.59 -5.18
N ILE A 34 -6.28 -1.58 -5.79
CA ILE A 34 -6.36 -0.19 -5.32
C ILE A 34 -7.69 0.39 -5.77
N PHE A 35 -8.43 1.00 -4.86
CA PHE A 35 -9.72 1.63 -5.18
C PHE A 35 -9.72 3.14 -4.96
N GLU A 36 -8.75 3.66 -4.20
CA GLU A 36 -8.64 5.09 -3.96
C GLU A 36 -7.18 5.50 -3.75
N GLU A 37 -6.78 6.59 -4.38
CA GLU A 37 -5.48 7.23 -4.21
C GLU A 37 -5.71 8.69 -3.84
N CYS A 38 -5.18 9.09 -2.69
CA CYS A 38 -5.31 10.46 -2.19
C CYS A 38 -3.91 11.08 -2.03
N PRO A 39 -3.56 12.14 -2.76
CA PRO A 39 -2.35 12.91 -2.48
C PRO A 39 -2.44 13.53 -1.09
N LEU A 40 -1.33 13.46 -0.34
CA LEU A 40 -1.19 14.19 0.92
C LEU A 40 -0.75 15.62 0.61
N ALA A 41 -1.70 16.55 0.74
CA ALA A 41 -1.45 17.97 0.49
C ALA A 41 -0.22 18.48 1.25
N GLY A 42 0.66 19.19 0.53
CA GLY A 42 1.90 19.72 1.09
C GLY A 42 3.06 18.73 1.19
N THR A 43 2.91 17.49 0.69
CA THR A 43 3.99 16.48 0.66
C THR A 43 4.05 15.77 -0.69
N SER A 44 5.19 15.14 -0.99
CA SER A 44 5.34 14.25 -2.16
C SER A 44 4.82 12.83 -1.90
N MET A 45 3.90 12.66 -0.94
CA MET A 45 3.32 11.38 -0.54
C MET A 45 1.87 11.23 -1.03
N PHE A 46 1.47 9.99 -1.25
CA PHE A 46 0.11 9.57 -1.56
C PHE A 46 -0.32 8.49 -0.55
N VAL A 47 -1.59 8.51 -0.18
CA VAL A 47 -2.24 7.43 0.54
C VAL A 47 -3.01 6.60 -0.48
N ALA A 48 -2.62 5.34 -0.64
CA ALA A 48 -3.36 4.37 -1.43
C ALA A 48 -4.21 3.50 -0.50
N LYS A 49 -5.50 3.36 -0.82
CA LYS A 49 -6.42 2.42 -0.19
C LYS A 49 -6.62 1.23 -1.11
N ALA A 50 -6.34 0.04 -0.57
CA ALA A 50 -6.43 -1.20 -1.34
C ALA A 50 -7.26 -2.25 -0.61
N TYR A 51 -7.96 -3.07 -1.39
CA TYR A 51 -8.49 -4.34 -0.91
C TYR A 51 -7.39 -5.40 -0.99
N LEU A 52 -7.21 -6.19 0.06
CA LEU A 52 -6.30 -7.33 0.05
C LEU A 52 -6.94 -8.48 0.84
N PRO A 53 -7.01 -9.69 0.25
CA PRO A 53 -7.45 -10.87 0.99
C PRO A 53 -6.61 -11.11 2.25
N VAL A 54 -7.24 -11.42 3.39
CA VAL A 54 -6.55 -11.59 4.68
C VAL A 54 -5.43 -12.64 4.59
N ASN A 55 -5.66 -13.75 3.88
CA ASN A 55 -4.65 -14.80 3.64
C ASN A 55 -3.43 -14.33 2.81
N LYS A 56 -3.56 -13.23 2.07
CA LYS A 56 -2.50 -12.62 1.25
C LYS A 56 -1.95 -11.33 1.85
N SER A 57 -2.36 -10.98 3.06
CA SER A 57 -1.86 -9.78 3.75
C SER A 57 -0.62 -10.00 4.59
N PHE A 58 -0.36 -11.24 5.00
CA PHE A 58 0.80 -11.55 5.83
C PHE A 58 2.10 -11.22 5.08
N GLY A 59 2.98 -10.46 5.71
CA GLY A 59 4.24 -9.98 5.11
C GLY A 59 4.10 -8.83 4.10
N PHE A 60 2.89 -8.33 3.81
CA PHE A 60 2.68 -7.23 2.86
C PHE A 60 3.48 -5.97 3.25
N THR A 61 3.51 -5.62 4.54
CA THR A 61 4.31 -4.50 5.06
C THR A 61 5.80 -4.69 4.81
N SER A 62 6.29 -5.92 4.92
CA SER A 62 7.70 -6.24 4.77
C SER A 62 8.13 -6.07 3.32
N ASP A 63 7.34 -6.62 2.40
CA ASP A 63 7.54 -6.48 0.95
C ASP A 63 7.48 -5.01 0.53
N LEU A 64 6.51 -4.27 1.08
CA LEU A 64 6.37 -2.85 0.83
C LEU A 64 7.59 -2.08 1.31
N ARG A 65 8.06 -2.31 2.54
CA ARG A 65 9.26 -1.64 3.07
C ARG A 65 10.50 -1.95 2.25
N GLY A 66 10.66 -3.20 1.81
CA GLY A 66 11.76 -3.59 0.91
C GLY A 66 11.68 -2.89 -0.45
N SER A 67 10.48 -2.61 -0.93
CA SER A 67 10.24 -1.97 -2.22
C SER A 67 10.23 -0.45 -2.18
N THR A 68 10.05 0.15 -1.00
CA THR A 68 10.21 1.60 -0.75
C THR A 68 11.58 1.94 -0.15
N GLY A 69 12.44 0.94 0.04
CA GLY A 69 13.71 1.04 0.73
C GLY A 69 14.89 1.33 -0.19
N SER A 70 14.98 2.59 -0.64
CA SER A 70 16.18 3.43 -0.72
C SER A 70 15.73 4.88 -0.87
#